data_AF-A0A0P7YBN6-F1
#
_entry.id   AF-A0A0P7YBN6-F1
#
_cell.length_a   1.000
_cell.length_b   1.000
_cell.length_c   1.000
_cell.angle_alpha   90.00
_cell.angle_beta   90.00
_cell.angle_gamma   90.00
#
_symmetry.space_group_name_H-M   'P 1'
#
loop_
_entity.id
_entity.type
_entity.pdbx_description
1 polymer ?
#
loop_
_entity_poly.entity_id
_entity_poly.type
_entity_poly.pdbx_seq_one_letter_code
_entity_poly.pdbx_strand_id
1 'polypeptide(L)'
;MGSSGLVEQIYASFLTGLIIVAPPMIAAMVVGVVLAILMAATQIQDQTLPQLVKIIVILAVLMIGGVPMSAPLFDYSRTLFASFHTMTR
;
A
#
# COMPACT_ATOMS: atom_id res chain seq x y z
N MET A 1 -17.84 17.45 -17.78
CA MET A 1 -17.61 16.16 -17.09
C MET A 1 -18.95 15.52 -16.76
N GLY A 2 -19.31 14.41 -17.40
CA GLY A 2 -20.42 13.59 -16.94
C GLY A 2 -20.07 12.95 -15.59
N SER A 3 -21.07 12.60 -14.78
CA SER A 3 -20.90 11.90 -13.49
C SER A 3 -20.03 10.64 -13.61
N SER A 4 -19.98 10.00 -14.78
CA SER A 4 -19.12 8.87 -15.10
C SER A 4 -17.61 9.17 -15.06
N GLY A 5 -17.18 10.35 -15.52
CA GLY A 5 -15.76 10.70 -15.56
C GLY A 5 -15.16 10.95 -14.17
N LEU A 6 -15.95 11.52 -13.25
CA LEU A 6 -15.56 11.67 -11.85
C LEU A 6 -15.40 10.31 -11.16
N VAL A 7 -16.32 9.39 -11.44
CA VAL A 7 -16.27 8.04 -10.89
C VAL A 7 -15.01 7.32 -11.37
N GLU A 8 -14.70 7.38 -12.66
CA GLU A 8 -13.49 6.78 -13.23
C GLU A 8 -12.19 7.31 -12.58
N GLN A 9 -12.14 8.62 -12.33
CA GLN A 9 -10.98 9.26 -11.67
C GLN A 9 -10.84 8.87 -10.20
N ILE A 10 -11.96 8.68 -9.49
CA ILE A 10 -11.96 8.13 -8.13
C ILE A 10 -11.43 6.69 -8.16
N TYR A 11 -11.92 5.86 -9.08
CA TYR A 11 -11.44 4.47 -9.24
C TYR A 11 -9.94 4.40 -9.53
N ALA A 12 -9.43 5.24 -10.46
CA ALA A 12 -8.01 5.28 -10.80
C ALA A 12 -7.13 5.71 -9.61
N SER A 13 -7.56 6.72 -8.85
CA SER A 13 -6.87 7.16 -7.63
C SER A 13 -6.79 6.03 -6.60
N PHE A 14 -7.90 5.30 -6.42
CA PHE A 14 -8.00 4.23 -5.44
C PHE A 14 -7.14 3.02 -5.82
N LEU A 15 -7.16 2.61 -7.08
CA LEU A 15 -6.31 1.53 -7.59
C LEU A 15 -4.82 1.87 -7.48
N THR A 16 -4.44 3.10 -7.81
CA THR A 16 -3.07 3.58 -7.64
C THR A 16 -2.64 3.46 -6.18
N GLY A 17 -3.47 3.96 -5.26
CA GLY A 17 -3.26 3.83 -3.81
C GLY A 17 -3.08 2.38 -3.35
N LEU A 18 -3.95 1.47 -3.83
CA LEU A 18 -3.92 0.06 -3.45
C LEU A 18 -2.65 -0.64 -3.91
N ILE A 19 -2.17 -0.36 -5.12
CA ILE A 19 -0.94 -0.95 -5.67
C ILE A 19 0.28 -0.57 -4.81
N ILE A 20 0.31 0.65 -4.28
CA ILE A 20 1.42 1.12 -3.43
C ILE A 20 1.38 0.47 -2.05
N VAL A 21 0.18 0.28 -1.50
CA VAL A 21 0.00 -0.28 -0.15
C VAL A 21 0.09 -1.82 -0.15
N ALA A 22 -0.10 -2.47 -1.29
CA ALA A 22 -0.13 -3.93 -1.41
C ALA A 22 1.19 -4.62 -0.98
N PRO A 23 2.40 -4.21 -1.43
CA PRO A 23 3.64 -4.89 -1.04
C PRO A 23 3.91 -4.95 0.48
N PRO A 24 3.82 -3.83 1.25
CA PRO A 24 4.07 -3.87 2.69
C PRO A 24 2.96 -4.62 3.43
N MET A 25 1.71 -4.56 2.96
CA MET A 25 0.61 -5.36 3.53
C MET A 25 0.84 -6.85 3.36
N ILE A 26 1.23 -7.30 2.17
CA ILE A 26 1.49 -8.72 1.89
C ILE A 26 2.64 -9.22 2.77
N ALA A 27 3.73 -8.46 2.87
CA ALA A 27 4.85 -8.83 3.73
C ALA A 27 4.45 -8.92 5.21
N ALA A 28 3.68 -7.94 5.71
CA ALA A 28 3.19 -7.94 7.08
C ALA A 28 2.21 -9.10 7.36
N MET A 29 1.39 -9.48 6.37
CA MET A 29 0.51 -10.65 6.47
C MET A 29 1.31 -11.95 6.56
N VAL A 30 2.27 -12.17 5.65
CA VAL A 30 3.10 -13.38 5.65
C VAL A 30 3.82 -13.54 6.98
N VAL A 31 4.49 -12.48 7.45
CA VAL A 31 5.18 -12.52 8.75
C VAL A 31 4.18 -12.69 9.90
N GLY A 32 3.02 -12.05 9.83
CA GLY A 32 1.95 -12.21 10.81
C GLY A 32 1.48 -13.64 10.97
N VAL A 33 1.32 -14.37 9.86
CA VAL A 33 0.94 -15.79 9.86
C VAL A 33 2.05 -16.64 10.46
N VAL A 34 3.31 -16.42 10.06
CA VAL A 34 4.47 -17.15 10.61
C VAL A 34 4.57 -16.95 12.12
N LEU A 35 4.44 -15.72 12.61
CA LEU A 35 4.48 -15.42 14.04
C LEU A 35 3.28 -16.00 14.78
N ALA A 36 2.09 -16.03 14.18
CA ALA A 36 0.91 -16.64 14.81
C ALA A 36 1.13 -18.13 15.08
N ILE A 37 1.76 -18.86 14.13
CA ILE A 37 2.10 -20.27 14.30
C ILE A 37 3.16 -20.44 15.40
N LEU A 38 4.20 -19.60 15.40
CA LEU A 38 5.26 -19.66 16.42
C LEU A 38 4.71 -19.39 17.82
N MET A 39 3.87 -18.35 17.99
CA MET A 39 3.23 -18.05 19.25
C MET A 39 2.37 -19.20 19.76
N ALA A 40 1.61 -19.86 18.87
CA ALA A 40 0.80 -21.00 19.22
C ALA A 40 1.66 -22.21 19.65
N ALA A 41 2.77 -22.46 18.95
CA ALA A 41 3.68 -23.57 19.24
C ALA A 41 4.46 -23.36 20.55
N THR A 42 4.88 -22.13 20.86
CA THR A 42 5.67 -21.80 22.07
C THR A 42 4.81 -21.33 23.24
N GLN A 43 3.49 -21.25 23.08
CA GLN A 43 2.53 -20.75 24.07
C GLN A 43 2.82 -19.29 24.54
N ILE A 44 3.49 -18.48 23.72
CA ILE A 44 3.74 -17.07 24.02
C ILE A 44 2.47 -16.29 23.69
N GLN A 45 1.79 -15.75 24.72
CA GLN A 45 0.56 -14.95 24.58
C GLN A 45 0.82 -13.43 24.64
N ASP A 46 2.06 -13.00 24.39
CA ASP A 46 2.38 -11.58 24.35
C ASP A 46 1.99 -10.98 22.99
N GLN A 47 0.90 -10.21 22.98
CA GLN A 47 0.38 -9.56 21.78
C GLN A 47 1.26 -8.41 21.26
N THR A 48 2.21 -7.91 22.07
CA THR A 48 3.06 -6.78 21.69
C THR A 48 4.19 -7.18 20.75
N LEU A 49 4.73 -8.40 20.90
CA LEU A 49 5.84 -8.90 20.09
C LEU A 49 5.47 -9.03 18.60
N PRO A 50 4.35 -9.68 18.20
CA PRO A 50 3.96 -9.76 16.80
C PRO A 50 3.70 -8.40 16.16
N GLN A 51 3.18 -7.45 16.95
CA GLN A 51 2.90 -6.11 16.47
C GLN A 51 4.18 -5.33 16.19
N LEU A 52 5.16 -5.42 17.08
CA LEU A 52 6.48 -4.81 16.90
C LEU A 52 7.21 -5.39 15.69
N VAL A 53 7.22 -6.72 15.53
CA VAL A 53 7.88 -7.36 14.38
C VAL A 53 7.21 -6.95 13.06
N LYS A 54 5.87 -6.89 13.00
CA LYS A 54 5.15 -6.41 11.79
C LYS A 54 5.56 -4.99 11.41
N ILE A 55 5.72 -4.07 12.36
CA ILE A 55 6.17 -2.70 12.10
C ILE A 55 7.57 -2.70 11.48
N ILE A 56 8.51 -3.46 12.06
CA ILE A 56 9.88 -3.56 11.54
C ILE A 56 9.88 -4.08 10.10
N VAL A 57 9.06 -5.09 9.79
CA VAL A 57 8.93 -5.64 8.44
C VAL A 57 8.38 -4.62 7.46
N ILE A 58 7.32 -3.89 7.83
CA ILE A 58 6.76 -2.82 6.99
C ILE A 58 7.83 -1.76 6.71
N LEU A 59 8.57 -1.32 7.73
CA LEU A 59 9.65 -0.35 7.57
C LEU A 59 10.75 -0.87 6.65
N ALA A 60 11.16 -2.14 6.79
CA ALA A 60 12.14 -2.75 5.91
C ALA A 60 11.68 -2.78 4.45
N VAL A 61 10.42 -3.16 4.21
CA VAL A 61 9.82 -3.15 2.86
C VAL A 61 9.75 -1.75 2.29
N LEU A 62 9.40 -0.74 3.11
CA LEU A 62 9.38 0.66 2.66
C LEU A 62 10.78 1.20 2.38
N MET A 63 11.80 0.80 3.14
CA MET A 63 13.19 1.20 2.88
C MET A 63 13.70 0.63 1.56
N ILE A 64 13.40 -0.63 1.27
CA ILE A 64 13.82 -1.30 0.02
C ILE A 64 12.97 -0.83 -1.16
N GLY A 65 11.66 -0.73 -0.95
CA GLY A 65 10.67 -0.42 -1.97
C GLY A 65 10.42 1.07 -2.18
N GLY A 66 11.03 1.97 -1.41
CA GLY A 66 10.68 3.40 -1.39
C GLY A 66 10.64 4.05 -2.78
N VAL A 67 11.69 3.86 -3.59
CA VAL A 67 11.74 4.41 -4.96
C VAL A 67 10.74 3.70 -5.90
N PRO A 68 10.80 2.37 -6.12
CA PRO A 68 9.91 1.72 -7.08
C PRO A 68 8.43 1.77 -6.69
N MET A 69 8.09 1.79 -5.40
CA MET A 69 6.70 1.91 -4.93
C MET A 69 6.13 3.32 -5.11
N SER A 70 6.98 4.34 -5.21
CA SER A 70 6.54 5.71 -5.46
C SER A 70 6.28 6.01 -6.93
N ALA A 71 6.84 5.23 -7.86
CA ALA A 71 6.72 5.48 -9.30
C ALA A 71 5.25 5.58 -9.79
N PRO A 72 4.33 4.67 -9.39
CA PRO A 72 2.92 4.78 -9.79
C PRO A 72 2.24 6.08 -9.34
N LEU A 73 2.62 6.62 -8.17
CA LEU A 73 2.09 7.92 -7.71
C LEU A 73 2.55 9.05 -8.62
N PHE A 74 3.82 9.06 -8.98
CA PHE A 74 4.38 10.10 -9.83
C PHE A 74 3.78 10.05 -11.23
N ASP A 75 3.63 8.86 -11.81
CA ASP A 75 3.04 8.68 -13.14
C ASP A 75 1.56 9.09 -13.15
N TYR A 76 0.81 8.71 -12.12
CA TYR A 76 -0.57 9.12 -11.95
C TYR A 76 -0.71 10.64 -11.80
N SER A 77 0.14 11.25 -10.96
CA SER A 77 0.14 12.71 -10.74
C SER A 77 0.45 13.47 -12.03
N ARG A 78 1.45 13.03 -12.81
CA ARG A 78 1.79 13.64 -14.10
C ARG A 78 0.62 13.56 -15.08
N THR A 79 -0.04 12.41 -15.15
CA THR A 79 -1.20 12.19 -16.03
C THR A 79 -2.36 13.09 -15.63
N LEU A 80 -2.63 13.22 -14.32
CA LEU A 80 -3.65 14.12 -13.79
C LEU A 80 -3.39 15.57 -14.16
N PHE A 81 -2.17 16.08 -13.92
CA PHE A 81 -1.84 17.47 -14.24
C PHE A 81 -1.84 17.75 -15.75
N ALA A 82 -1.40 16.79 -16.58
CA ALA A 82 -1.44 16.92 -18.04
C ALA A 82 -2.87 16.94 -18.60
N SER A 83 -3.77 16.15 -18.02
CA SER A 83 -5.17 16.08 -18.44
C SER A 83 -6.03 17.24 -17.89
N PHE A 84 -5.55 17.97 -16.88
CA PHE A 84 -6.25 19.11 -16.27
C PHE A 84 -6.63 20.23 -17.25
N HIS A 85 -5.76 20.53 -18.23
CA HIS A 85 -6.06 21.51 -19.29
C HIS A 85 -7.22 21.09 -20.19
N THR A 86 -7.40 19.78 -20.38
CA THR A 86 -8.49 19.23 -21.20
C THR A 86 -9.79 19.15 -20.39
N MET A 87 -9.70 19.06 -19.05
CA MET A 87 -10.86 19.02 -18.15
C MET A 87 -11.50 20.40 -17.92
N THR A 88 -10.74 21.48 -18.12
CA THR A 88 -11.19 22.86 -17.86
C THR A 88 -11.84 23.54 -19.08
N ARG A 89 -12.01 22.83 -20.21
CA ARG A 89 -12.72 23.32 -21.40
C ARG A 89 -14.01 22.57 -21.66
#